data_AF-A0A0B8P9U6-F1
#
_entry.id   AF-A0A0B8P9U6-F1
#
_cell.length_a   1.000
_cell.length_b   1.000
_cell.length_c   1.000
_cell.angle_alpha   90.00
_cell.angle_beta   90.00
_cell.angle_gamma   90.00
#
_symmetry.space_group_name_H-M   'P 1'
#
loop_
_entity.id
_entity.type
_entity.pdbx_description
1 polymer ?
#
loop_
_entity_poly.entity_id
_entity_poly.type
_entity_poly.pdbx_seq_one_letter_code
_entity_poly.pdbx_strand_id
1 'polypeptide(L)'
;MARKYQGSTLMNGKKGLYPPEVLEFDLSDPDFADEVREKSILRVRQIEALLVARKEVFERSNCLVWNTILMASENIKPPLIPEYLPMVYTREGLELSLDNLFKYSANDTGFVLFRALGDSLSFYVDACYKHYVEKTLTLEDFERTLEGFLCGLELMTTYLEPLISAGWNLSTHQANEHRKTQANYKRERALELRLEFIQAHPNKKLSNSWIAKRVAKILEDELNANVAPGEKRVTVSPKTIQHYYKGLSYP
;
A
#
# COMPACT_ATOMS: atom_id res chain seq x y z
N MET A 1 -14.33 25.37 1.52
CA MET A 1 -15.16 24.79 2.59
C MET A 1 -14.31 23.85 3.41
N ALA A 2 -14.35 23.93 4.75
CA ALA A 2 -13.70 22.95 5.61
C ALA A 2 -14.51 21.65 5.58
N ARG A 3 -13.89 20.52 5.25
CA ARG A 3 -14.56 19.20 5.28
C ARG A 3 -14.93 18.88 6.72
N LYS A 4 -16.20 18.56 6.96
CA LYS A 4 -16.64 17.95 8.22
C LYS A 4 -16.08 16.52 8.24
N TYR A 5 -15.76 15.96 9.39
CA TYR A 5 -15.33 14.56 9.49
C TYR A 5 -16.31 13.82 10.40
N GLN A 6 -16.62 12.57 10.05
CA GLN A 6 -17.43 11.64 10.84
C GLN A 6 -16.52 10.59 11.49
N GLY A 7 -16.90 10.15 12.69
CA GLY A 7 -16.21 9.05 13.36
C GLY A 7 -16.44 7.75 12.58
N SER A 8 -15.37 7.09 12.17
CA SER A 8 -15.41 5.78 11.51
C SER A 8 -14.71 4.72 12.37
N THR A 9 -14.82 3.46 11.95
CA THR A 9 -14.07 2.35 12.56
C THR A 9 -13.08 1.78 11.55
N LEU A 10 -11.86 1.49 11.99
CA LEU A 10 -10.81 0.86 11.17
C LEU A 10 -10.83 -0.67 11.33
N MET A 11 -10.14 -1.39 10.43
CA MET A 11 -9.96 -2.85 10.46
C MET A 11 -9.45 -3.39 11.81
N ASN A 12 -8.63 -2.60 12.51
CA ASN A 12 -8.08 -2.97 13.82
C ASN A 12 -8.97 -2.55 15.01
N GLY A 13 -10.21 -2.16 14.75
CA GLY A 13 -11.19 -1.72 15.75
C GLY A 13 -10.92 -0.32 16.33
N LYS A 14 -9.91 0.41 15.84
CA LYS A 14 -9.62 1.78 16.29
C LYS A 14 -10.55 2.79 15.61
N LYS A 15 -10.72 3.94 16.25
CA LYS A 15 -11.43 5.09 15.66
C LYS A 15 -10.66 5.61 14.45
N GLY A 16 -11.34 5.73 13.31
CA GLY A 16 -10.93 6.50 12.15
C GLY A 16 -11.73 7.80 12.05
N LEU A 17 -11.31 8.67 11.13
CA LEU A 17 -11.98 9.94 10.83
C LEU A 17 -12.04 10.10 9.32
N TYR A 18 -13.25 10.13 8.76
CA TYR A 18 -13.46 10.22 7.32
C TYR A 18 -14.43 11.34 6.98
N PRO A 19 -14.30 11.97 5.80
CA PRO A 19 -15.31 12.90 5.31
C PRO A 19 -16.70 12.20 5.22
N PRO A 20 -17.81 12.84 5.62
CA PRO A 20 -19.16 12.29 5.55
C PRO A 20 -19.51 11.75 4.18
N GLU A 21 -19.04 12.40 3.11
CA GLU A 21 -19.32 12.05 1.72
C GLU A 21 -18.79 10.66 1.34
N VAL A 22 -17.83 10.12 2.12
CA VAL A 22 -17.29 8.76 1.93
C VAL A 22 -18.21 7.70 2.53
N LEU A 23 -18.94 8.03 3.59
CA LEU A 23 -19.87 7.13 4.26
C LEU A 23 -21.30 7.30 3.76
N GLU A 24 -21.60 8.42 3.11
CA GLU A 24 -22.92 8.77 2.60
C GLU A 24 -23.40 7.73 1.56
N PHE A 25 -24.35 6.92 2.00
CA PHE A 25 -25.12 5.97 1.21
C PHE A 25 -26.45 5.76 1.94
N ASP A 26 -27.23 6.84 2.00
CA ASP A 26 -28.50 6.90 2.73
C ASP A 26 -29.65 6.62 1.76
N LEU A 27 -30.35 5.50 1.98
CA LEU A 27 -31.47 5.06 1.15
C LEU A 27 -32.81 5.70 1.57
N SER A 28 -32.81 6.64 2.52
CA SER A 28 -34.02 7.35 2.93
C SER A 28 -34.54 8.33 1.88
N ASP A 29 -33.70 8.77 0.94
CA ASP A 29 -34.10 9.53 -0.24
C ASP A 29 -34.68 8.59 -1.31
N PRO A 30 -35.98 8.70 -1.66
CA PRO A 30 -36.62 7.81 -2.63
C PRO A 30 -35.99 7.86 -4.03
N ASP A 31 -35.56 9.03 -4.49
CA ASP A 31 -35.00 9.19 -5.85
C ASP A 31 -33.63 8.49 -5.93
N PHE A 32 -32.82 8.66 -4.88
CA PHE A 32 -31.54 7.95 -4.75
C PHE A 32 -31.73 6.44 -4.59
N ALA A 33 -32.71 6.01 -3.79
CA ALA A 33 -33.02 4.60 -3.59
C ALA A 33 -33.43 3.90 -4.91
N ASP A 34 -34.28 4.54 -5.72
CA ASP A 34 -34.67 4.02 -7.03
C ASP A 34 -33.47 3.91 -7.99
N GLU A 35 -32.60 4.92 -8.02
CA GLU A 35 -31.35 4.88 -8.81
C GLU A 35 -30.43 3.74 -8.36
N VAL A 36 -30.26 3.55 -7.05
CA VAL A 36 -29.46 2.48 -6.47
C VAL A 36 -30.02 1.11 -6.86
N ARG A 37 -31.35 0.92 -6.81
CA ARG A 37 -32.01 -0.32 -7.21
C ARG A 37 -31.75 -0.63 -8.68
N GLU A 38 -31.92 0.34 -9.57
CA GLU A 38 -31.68 0.15 -11.01
C GLU A 38 -30.23 -0.24 -11.29
N LYS A 39 -29.28 0.47 -10.66
CA LYS A 39 -27.86 0.14 -10.73
C LYS A 39 -27.55 -1.25 -10.19
N SER A 40 -28.23 -1.66 -9.12
CA SER A 40 -28.07 -2.98 -8.54
C SER A 40 -28.56 -4.10 -9.44
N ILE A 41 -29.72 -3.93 -10.07
CA ILE A 41 -30.24 -4.88 -11.06
C ILE A 41 -29.28 -4.98 -12.25
N LEU A 42 -28.79 -3.84 -12.76
CA LEU A 42 -27.81 -3.82 -13.85
C LEU A 42 -26.53 -4.55 -13.45
N ARG A 43 -26.03 -4.29 -12.23
CA ARG A 43 -24.81 -4.92 -11.71
C ARG A 43 -24.93 -6.44 -11.68
N VAL A 44 -26.05 -6.96 -11.16
CA VAL A 44 -26.30 -8.41 -11.11
C VAL A 44 -26.26 -9.00 -12.51
N ARG A 45 -26.93 -8.38 -13.49
CA ARG A 45 -26.91 -8.84 -14.89
C ARG A 45 -25.51 -8.85 -15.50
N GLN A 46 -24.69 -7.84 -15.19
CA GLN A 46 -23.30 -7.81 -15.66
C GLN A 46 -22.48 -8.96 -15.08
N ILE A 47 -22.65 -9.25 -13.79
CA ILE A 47 -21.98 -10.37 -13.11
C ILE A 47 -22.42 -11.71 -13.71
N GLU A 48 -23.72 -11.91 -13.90
CA GLU A 48 -24.27 -13.11 -14.55
C GLU A 48 -23.68 -13.32 -15.95
N ALA A 49 -23.64 -12.26 -16.76
CA ALA A 49 -23.05 -12.31 -18.09
C ALA A 49 -21.55 -12.65 -18.06
N LEU A 50 -20.81 -12.08 -17.11
CA LEU A 50 -19.39 -12.39 -16.91
C LEU A 50 -19.15 -13.82 -16.46
N LEU A 51 -19.97 -14.35 -15.55
CA LEU A 51 -19.88 -15.74 -15.10
C LEU A 51 -20.11 -16.73 -16.25
N VAL A 52 -20.95 -16.39 -17.21
CA VAL A 52 -21.18 -17.19 -18.42
C VAL A 52 -20.04 -17.05 -19.42
N ALA A 53 -19.60 -15.82 -19.70
CA ALA A 53 -18.63 -15.54 -20.76
C ALA A 53 -17.18 -15.86 -20.36
N ARG A 54 -16.83 -15.60 -19.09
CA ARG A 54 -15.46 -15.66 -18.58
C ARG A 54 -15.43 -15.81 -17.05
N LYS A 55 -15.87 -16.96 -16.53
CA LYS A 55 -15.90 -17.23 -15.07
C LYS A 55 -14.54 -17.01 -14.38
N GLU A 56 -13.45 -17.16 -15.12
CA GLU A 56 -12.07 -17.05 -14.64
C GLU A 56 -11.75 -15.67 -14.06
N VAL A 57 -12.52 -14.63 -14.41
CA VAL A 57 -12.37 -13.29 -13.83
C VAL A 57 -12.65 -13.29 -12.33
N PHE A 58 -13.48 -14.22 -11.84
CA PHE A 58 -13.79 -14.36 -10.41
C PHE A 58 -13.00 -15.50 -9.75
N GLU A 59 -11.92 -15.98 -10.37
CA GLU A 59 -11.04 -17.02 -9.83
C GLU A 59 -9.71 -16.45 -9.32
N ARG A 60 -9.28 -16.93 -8.14
CA ARG A 60 -8.15 -16.40 -7.36
C ARG A 60 -6.81 -16.46 -8.11
N SER A 61 -6.62 -17.45 -8.98
CA SER A 61 -5.36 -17.72 -9.69
C SER A 61 -5.12 -16.83 -10.91
N ASN A 62 -6.14 -16.16 -11.42
CA ASN A 62 -6.11 -15.60 -12.78
C ASN A 62 -6.05 -14.07 -12.82
N CYS A 63 -6.36 -13.38 -11.71
CA CYS A 63 -6.40 -11.93 -11.69
C CYS A 63 -5.89 -11.37 -10.35
N LEU A 64 -4.81 -10.59 -10.39
CA LEU A 64 -4.23 -9.94 -9.22
C LEU A 64 -5.20 -8.95 -8.56
N VAL A 65 -5.99 -8.24 -9.37
CA VAL A 65 -7.03 -7.31 -8.89
C VAL A 65 -8.09 -8.06 -8.09
N TRP A 66 -8.67 -9.11 -8.66
CA TRP A 66 -9.68 -9.92 -7.97
C TRP A 66 -9.13 -10.55 -6.69
N ASN A 67 -7.91 -11.11 -6.73
CA ASN A 67 -7.28 -11.66 -5.54
C ASN A 67 -7.09 -10.60 -4.44
N THR A 68 -6.78 -9.35 -4.81
CA THR A 68 -6.67 -8.25 -3.85
C THR A 68 -8.00 -7.94 -3.19
N ILE A 69 -9.08 -7.87 -3.98
CA ILE A 69 -10.45 -7.70 -3.48
C ILE A 69 -10.83 -8.86 -2.54
N LEU A 70 -10.53 -10.10 -2.92
CA LEU A 70 -10.76 -11.28 -2.08
C LEU A 70 -10.04 -11.20 -0.74
N MET A 71 -8.74 -10.88 -0.75
CA MET A 71 -7.94 -10.73 0.48
C MET A 71 -8.50 -9.65 1.41
N ALA A 72 -8.96 -8.52 0.86
CA ALA A 72 -9.59 -7.46 1.65
C ALA A 72 -10.95 -7.88 2.24
N SER A 73 -11.63 -8.85 1.62
CA SER A 73 -12.96 -9.32 2.01
C SER A 73 -12.98 -10.55 2.93
N GLU A 74 -11.83 -11.15 3.28
CA GLU A 74 -11.76 -12.48 3.92
C GLU A 74 -12.62 -12.63 5.19
N ASN A 75 -12.78 -11.55 5.96
CA ASN A 75 -13.55 -11.53 7.20
C ASN A 75 -14.91 -10.80 7.09
N ILE A 76 -15.30 -10.43 5.88
CA ILE A 76 -16.52 -9.67 5.60
C ILE A 76 -17.60 -10.61 5.05
N LYS A 77 -18.83 -10.42 5.52
CA LYS A 77 -20.02 -11.13 5.04
C LYS A 77 -20.89 -10.20 4.18
N PRO A 78 -21.50 -10.72 3.10
CA PRO A 78 -21.36 -12.09 2.59
C PRO A 78 -20.02 -12.29 1.84
N PRO A 79 -19.51 -13.53 1.71
CA PRO A 79 -18.22 -13.79 1.10
C PRO A 79 -18.28 -13.59 -0.42
N LEU A 80 -17.19 -13.10 -1.00
CA LEU A 80 -17.03 -12.88 -2.44
C LEU A 80 -16.72 -14.18 -3.20
N ILE A 81 -17.68 -15.11 -3.26
CA ILE A 81 -17.58 -16.32 -4.09
C ILE A 81 -18.62 -16.29 -5.21
N PRO A 82 -18.35 -16.92 -6.37
CA PRO A 82 -19.17 -16.81 -7.59
C PRO A 82 -20.67 -16.99 -7.38
N GLU A 83 -21.09 -17.85 -6.46
CA GLU A 83 -22.49 -18.13 -6.14
C GLU A 83 -23.21 -16.93 -5.51
N TYR A 84 -22.50 -16.11 -4.72
CA TYR A 84 -23.06 -14.95 -4.02
C TYR A 84 -22.95 -13.64 -4.80
N LEU A 85 -22.10 -13.58 -5.83
CA LEU A 85 -21.90 -12.38 -6.63
C LEU A 85 -23.16 -11.93 -7.39
N PRO A 86 -23.90 -12.83 -8.09
CA PRO A 86 -25.10 -12.44 -8.83
C PRO A 86 -26.38 -12.43 -7.97
N MET A 87 -26.25 -12.48 -6.63
CA MET A 87 -27.43 -12.42 -5.77
C MET A 87 -27.93 -10.99 -5.58
N VAL A 88 -29.24 -10.88 -5.39
CA VAL A 88 -29.90 -9.68 -4.91
C VAL A 88 -30.14 -9.81 -3.41
N TYR A 89 -29.80 -8.77 -2.67
CA TYR A 89 -29.92 -8.69 -1.22
C TYR A 89 -30.96 -7.66 -0.85
N THR A 90 -32.02 -8.08 -0.16
CA THR A 90 -33.08 -7.15 0.27
C THR A 90 -32.69 -6.45 1.57
N ARG A 91 -32.72 -5.11 1.56
CA ARG A 91 -32.54 -4.24 2.73
C ARG A 91 -33.55 -3.11 2.70
N GLU A 92 -34.28 -2.92 3.79
CA GLU A 92 -35.32 -1.87 3.90
C GLU A 92 -36.35 -1.90 2.75
N GLY A 93 -36.63 -3.09 2.20
CA GLY A 93 -37.52 -3.26 1.05
C GLY A 93 -36.89 -2.96 -0.31
N LEU A 94 -35.62 -2.54 -0.36
CA LEU A 94 -34.86 -2.28 -1.57
C LEU A 94 -33.98 -3.48 -1.97
N GLU A 95 -33.87 -3.72 -3.27
CA GLU A 95 -33.04 -4.75 -3.87
C GLU A 95 -31.63 -4.22 -4.14
N LEU A 96 -30.64 -4.75 -3.44
CA LEU A 96 -29.24 -4.35 -3.56
C LEU A 96 -28.39 -5.46 -4.18
N SER A 97 -27.52 -5.08 -5.09
CA SER A 97 -26.38 -5.87 -5.52
C SER A 97 -25.32 -5.88 -4.42
N LEU A 98 -24.38 -6.82 -4.50
CA LEU A 98 -23.40 -7.02 -3.45
C LEU A 98 -22.50 -5.79 -3.18
N ASP A 99 -22.13 -5.05 -4.22
CA ASP A 99 -21.38 -3.79 -4.09
C ASP A 99 -22.18 -2.73 -3.33
N ASN A 100 -23.45 -2.52 -3.68
CA ASN A 100 -24.31 -1.56 -3.00
C ASN A 100 -24.71 -2.01 -1.58
N LEU A 101 -24.81 -3.31 -1.33
CA LEU A 101 -24.98 -3.86 0.02
C LEU A 101 -23.79 -3.47 0.91
N PHE A 102 -22.56 -3.54 0.40
CA PHE A 102 -21.40 -3.09 1.16
C PHE A 102 -21.41 -1.57 1.37
N LYS A 103 -21.73 -0.75 0.35
CA LYS A 103 -21.82 0.71 0.52
C LYS A 103 -22.87 1.08 1.58
N TYR A 104 -24.01 0.41 1.58
CA TYR A 104 -25.04 0.55 2.61
C TYR A 104 -24.50 0.15 4.00
N SER A 105 -23.84 -1.00 4.10
CA SER A 105 -23.26 -1.49 5.35
C SER A 105 -22.17 -0.55 5.91
N ALA A 106 -21.47 0.19 5.04
CA ALA A 106 -20.49 1.19 5.45
C ALA A 106 -21.14 2.37 6.17
N ASN A 107 -22.30 2.84 5.69
CA ASN A 107 -23.05 3.92 6.29
C ASN A 107 -23.60 3.50 7.67
N ASP A 108 -24.19 2.31 7.76
CA ASP A 108 -24.79 1.76 8.99
C ASP A 108 -23.74 1.48 10.10
N THR A 109 -22.61 0.87 9.72
CA THR A 109 -21.58 0.46 10.69
C THR A 109 -20.49 1.51 10.92
N GLY A 110 -20.41 2.53 10.05
CA GLY A 110 -19.29 3.46 10.00
C GLY A 110 -17.96 2.80 9.62
N PHE A 111 -17.96 1.57 9.08
CA PHE A 111 -16.74 0.85 8.72
C PHE A 111 -16.42 1.07 7.22
N VAL A 112 -15.43 1.94 6.97
CA VAL A 112 -15.03 2.41 5.63
C VAL A 112 -14.62 1.29 4.69
N LEU A 113 -14.12 0.18 5.22
CA LEU A 113 -13.73 -0.96 4.41
C LEU A 113 -14.90 -1.50 3.56
N PHE A 114 -16.13 -1.47 4.08
CA PHE A 114 -17.28 -1.87 3.29
C PHE A 114 -17.49 -0.94 2.10
N ARG A 115 -17.31 0.38 2.28
CA ARG A 115 -17.42 1.33 1.16
C ARG A 115 -16.36 1.03 0.11
N ALA A 116 -15.11 0.86 0.56
CA ALA A 116 -13.99 0.50 -0.29
C ALA A 116 -14.31 -0.72 -1.13
N LEU A 117 -14.67 -1.84 -0.50
CA LEU A 117 -15.02 -3.09 -1.18
C LEU A 117 -16.18 -2.92 -2.17
N GLY A 118 -17.20 -2.15 -1.80
CA GLY A 118 -18.32 -1.86 -2.69
C GLY A 118 -17.85 -1.12 -3.96
N ASP A 119 -17.05 -0.07 -3.80
CA ASP A 119 -16.52 0.69 -4.94
C ASP A 119 -15.54 -0.15 -5.78
N SER A 120 -14.74 -1.02 -5.15
CA SER A 120 -13.83 -1.97 -5.84
C SER A 120 -14.58 -2.92 -6.73
N LEU A 121 -15.62 -3.53 -6.17
CA LEU A 121 -16.43 -4.50 -6.87
C LEU A 121 -17.17 -3.82 -8.03
N SER A 122 -17.72 -2.62 -7.79
CA SER A 122 -18.36 -1.83 -8.84
C SER A 122 -17.40 -1.52 -10.01
N PHE A 123 -16.18 -1.11 -9.71
CA PHE A 123 -15.20 -0.79 -10.74
C PHE A 123 -14.74 -2.03 -11.50
N TYR A 124 -14.35 -3.08 -10.78
CA TYR A 124 -13.79 -4.29 -11.35
C TYR A 124 -14.78 -4.97 -12.32
N VAL A 125 -16.03 -5.14 -11.88
CA VAL A 125 -17.07 -5.74 -12.71
C VAL A 125 -17.35 -4.90 -13.96
N ASP A 126 -17.36 -3.57 -13.85
CA ASP A 126 -17.59 -2.69 -15.01
C ASP A 126 -16.46 -2.80 -16.05
N ALA A 127 -15.20 -2.76 -15.60
CA ALA A 127 -14.04 -2.92 -16.47
C ALA A 127 -14.02 -4.29 -17.16
N CYS A 128 -14.26 -5.37 -16.41
CA CYS A 128 -14.34 -6.72 -16.96
C CYS A 128 -15.50 -6.87 -17.95
N TYR A 129 -16.68 -6.33 -17.63
CA TYR A 129 -17.86 -6.41 -18.50
C TYR A 129 -17.63 -5.67 -19.82
N LYS A 130 -17.10 -4.44 -19.77
CA LYS A 130 -16.76 -3.65 -20.97
C LYS A 130 -15.73 -4.35 -21.85
N HIS A 131 -14.74 -5.02 -21.25
CA HIS A 131 -13.71 -5.72 -22.02
C HIS A 131 -14.19 -7.06 -22.59
N TYR A 132 -14.72 -7.95 -21.75
CA TYR A 132 -15.03 -9.33 -22.14
C TYR A 132 -16.40 -9.52 -22.78
N VAL A 133 -17.41 -8.70 -22.40
CA VAL A 133 -18.79 -8.86 -22.88
C VAL A 133 -19.12 -7.82 -23.94
N GLU A 134 -19.01 -6.52 -23.63
CA GLU A 134 -19.36 -5.46 -24.57
C GLU A 134 -18.29 -5.23 -25.65
N LYS A 135 -17.04 -5.61 -25.37
CA LYS A 135 -15.88 -5.36 -26.23
C LYS A 135 -15.69 -3.88 -26.57
N THR A 136 -16.12 -3.00 -25.68
CA THR A 136 -16.00 -1.54 -25.78
C THR A 136 -14.66 -1.03 -25.21
N LEU A 137 -13.95 -1.86 -24.45
CA LEU A 137 -12.64 -1.55 -23.89
C LEU A 137 -11.56 -2.43 -24.53
N THR A 138 -10.53 -1.79 -25.12
CA THR A 138 -9.41 -2.50 -25.73
C THR A 138 -8.60 -3.26 -24.68
N LEU A 139 -7.78 -4.24 -25.09
CA LEU A 139 -6.92 -4.96 -24.15
C LEU A 139 -5.93 -4.02 -23.46
N GLU A 140 -5.29 -3.11 -24.21
CA GLU A 140 -4.34 -2.14 -23.65
C GLU A 140 -5.02 -1.20 -22.65
N ASP A 141 -6.22 -0.69 -22.96
CA ASP A 141 -6.95 0.17 -22.04
C ASP A 141 -7.47 -0.58 -20.82
N PHE A 142 -7.87 -1.85 -20.98
CA PHE A 142 -8.26 -2.72 -19.88
C PHE A 142 -7.09 -3.00 -18.94
N GLU A 143 -5.92 -3.37 -19.48
CA GLU A 143 -4.71 -3.59 -18.68
C GLU A 143 -4.31 -2.32 -17.94
N ARG A 144 -4.29 -1.15 -18.61
CA ARG A 144 -4.04 0.15 -17.96
C ARG A 144 -5.07 0.49 -16.89
N THR A 145 -6.34 0.15 -17.10
CA THR A 145 -7.43 0.37 -16.13
C THR A 145 -7.19 -0.47 -14.87
N LEU A 146 -6.82 -1.74 -15.02
CA LEU A 146 -6.49 -2.62 -13.91
C LEU A 146 -5.18 -2.25 -13.22
N GLU A 147 -4.16 -1.85 -13.98
CA GLU A 147 -2.90 -1.32 -13.43
C GLU A 147 -3.15 -0.02 -12.68
N GLY A 148 -3.97 0.88 -13.19
CA GLY A 148 -4.36 2.12 -12.50
C GLY A 148 -5.09 1.85 -11.19
N PHE A 149 -5.98 0.85 -11.18
CA PHE A 149 -6.62 0.36 -9.97
C PHE A 149 -5.59 -0.11 -8.93
N LEU A 150 -4.64 -0.97 -9.34
CA LEU A 150 -3.60 -1.51 -8.46
C LEU A 150 -2.58 -0.44 -8.01
N CYS A 151 -2.25 0.52 -8.88
CA CYS A 151 -1.24 1.54 -8.64
C CYS A 151 -1.76 2.72 -7.80
N GLY A 152 -3.07 2.90 -7.66
CA GLY A 152 -3.53 4.03 -6.85
C GLY A 152 -4.98 4.42 -6.88
N LEU A 153 -5.82 3.94 -7.81
CA LEU A 153 -7.13 4.56 -7.97
C LEU A 153 -8.08 4.26 -6.80
N GLU A 154 -7.96 3.10 -6.15
CA GLU A 154 -8.66 2.85 -4.88
C GLU A 154 -7.92 3.35 -3.65
N LEU A 155 -6.59 3.40 -3.69
CA LEU A 155 -5.79 4.03 -2.64
C LEU A 155 -6.07 5.54 -2.49
N MET A 156 -6.54 6.19 -3.56
CA MET A 156 -6.89 7.61 -3.60
C MET A 156 -8.36 7.89 -3.21
N THR A 157 -9.28 6.95 -3.40
CA THR A 157 -10.68 7.07 -2.95
C THR A 157 -10.93 6.48 -1.56
N THR A 158 -10.06 5.59 -1.07
CA THR A 158 -10.21 4.90 0.22
C THR A 158 -9.15 5.28 1.26
N TYR A 159 -8.69 6.54 1.27
CA TYR A 159 -8.05 7.26 2.39
C TYR A 159 -7.65 6.41 3.62
N LEU A 160 -6.63 5.54 3.51
CA LEU A 160 -6.26 4.60 4.58
C LEU A 160 -4.76 4.65 4.89
N GLU A 161 -4.47 5.43 5.93
CA GLU A 161 -3.25 5.48 6.73
C GLU A 161 -2.61 4.11 7.06
N PRO A 162 -3.32 2.97 7.17
CA PRO A 162 -2.70 1.66 7.33
C PRO A 162 -1.86 1.18 6.14
N LEU A 163 -2.18 1.54 4.90
CA LEU A 163 -1.37 1.18 3.72
C LEU A 163 -0.21 2.16 3.52
N ILE A 164 -0.39 3.44 3.84
CA ILE A 164 0.70 4.40 3.99
C ILE A 164 1.64 3.93 5.10
N SER A 165 1.11 3.46 6.22
CA SER A 165 1.88 2.94 7.36
C SER A 165 2.53 1.60 7.05
N ALA A 166 1.90 0.70 6.29
CA ALA A 166 2.50 -0.55 5.84
C ALA A 166 3.60 -0.31 4.79
N GLY A 167 3.38 0.59 3.82
CA GLY A 167 4.39 1.04 2.87
C GLY A 167 5.52 1.82 3.54
N TRP A 168 5.22 2.67 4.52
CA TRP A 168 6.22 3.31 5.38
C TRP A 168 6.96 2.29 6.22
N ASN A 169 6.31 1.28 6.80
CA ASN A 169 6.96 0.26 7.64
C ASN A 169 7.81 -0.70 6.80
N LEU A 170 7.39 -1.05 5.58
CA LEU A 170 8.22 -1.81 4.64
C LEU A 170 9.42 -1.00 4.16
N SER A 171 9.20 0.25 3.74
CA SER A 171 10.29 1.14 3.31
C SER A 171 11.20 1.58 4.46
N THR A 172 10.68 1.78 5.67
CA THR A 172 11.50 2.06 6.88
C THR A 172 12.14 0.82 7.44
N HIS A 173 11.54 -0.38 7.36
CA HIS A 173 12.22 -1.62 7.75
C HIS A 173 13.36 -1.92 6.77
N GLN A 174 13.13 -1.86 5.46
CA GLN A 174 14.17 -2.02 4.45
C GLN A 174 15.23 -0.90 4.54
N ALA A 175 14.83 0.35 4.74
CA ALA A 175 15.79 1.45 4.96
C ALA A 175 16.52 1.32 6.29
N ASN A 176 15.90 0.80 7.36
CA ASN A 176 16.56 0.57 8.65
C ASN A 176 17.50 -0.62 8.59
N GLU A 177 17.14 -1.71 7.92
CA GLU A 177 18.03 -2.84 7.67
C GLU A 177 19.19 -2.42 6.78
N HIS A 178 18.94 -1.65 5.71
CA HIS A 178 20.01 -1.08 4.88
C HIS A 178 20.91 -0.12 5.69
N ARG A 179 20.34 0.72 6.56
CA ARG A 179 21.11 1.59 7.47
C ARG A 179 21.92 0.78 8.49
N LYS A 180 21.38 -0.31 9.04
CA LYS A 180 22.09 -1.22 9.96
C LYS A 180 23.24 -1.92 9.24
N THR A 181 23.00 -2.48 8.06
CA THR A 181 24.03 -3.12 7.24
C THR A 181 25.14 -2.13 6.88
N GLN A 182 24.78 -0.92 6.42
CA GLN A 182 25.77 0.13 6.16
C GLN A 182 26.50 0.59 7.43
N ALA A 183 25.82 0.67 8.58
CA ALA A 183 26.46 1.05 9.85
C ALA A 183 27.45 0.00 10.34
N ASN A 184 27.09 -1.29 10.22
CA ASN A 184 27.97 -2.42 10.53
C ASN A 184 29.19 -2.42 9.61
N TYR A 185 28.98 -2.31 8.30
CA TYR A 185 30.07 -2.19 7.32
C TYR A 185 31.00 -1.02 7.63
N LYS A 186 30.45 0.19 7.86
CA LYS A 186 31.25 1.38 8.24
C LYS A 186 32.06 1.14 9.51
N ARG A 187 31.51 0.41 10.49
CA ARG A 187 32.20 0.11 11.75
C ARG A 187 33.34 -0.87 11.52
N GLU A 188 33.07 -2.02 10.89
CA GLU A 188 34.07 -3.06 10.63
C GLU A 188 35.21 -2.51 9.78
N ARG A 189 34.88 -1.87 8.66
CA ARG A 189 35.86 -1.27 7.74
C ARG A 189 36.65 -0.13 8.40
N ALA A 190 36.04 0.67 9.27
CA ALA A 190 36.77 1.70 10.02
C ALA A 190 37.78 1.14 11.03
N LEU A 191 37.50 -0.05 11.59
CA LEU A 191 38.40 -0.73 12.52
C LEU A 191 39.57 -1.38 11.78
N GLU A 192 39.31 -2.00 10.63
CA GLU A 192 40.34 -2.50 9.72
C GLU A 192 41.30 -1.37 9.30
N LEU A 193 40.76 -0.29 8.73
CA LEU A 193 41.56 0.86 8.31
C LEU A 193 42.34 1.48 9.48
N ARG A 194 41.77 1.51 10.69
CA ARG A 194 42.50 1.97 11.88
C ARG A 194 43.73 1.10 12.16
N LEU A 195 43.59 -0.21 12.10
CA LEU A 195 44.71 -1.14 12.32
C LEU A 195 45.79 -0.95 11.25
N GLU A 196 45.39 -0.86 9.98
CA GLU A 196 46.30 -0.57 8.85
C GLU A 196 47.08 0.74 9.08
N PHE A 197 46.41 1.81 9.51
CA PHE A 197 47.07 3.09 9.80
C PHE A 197 48.08 3.01 10.95
N ILE A 198 47.77 2.26 12.01
CA ILE A 198 48.66 2.05 13.16
C ILE A 198 49.88 1.21 12.73
N GLN A 199 49.66 0.12 11.99
CA GLN A 199 50.71 -0.76 11.50
C GLN A 199 51.64 -0.05 10.51
N ALA A 200 51.13 0.82 9.65
CA ALA A 200 51.92 1.62 8.72
C ALA A 200 52.79 2.69 9.42
N HIS A 201 52.52 3.01 10.69
CA HIS A 201 53.23 4.05 11.45
C HIS A 201 53.61 3.55 12.85
N PRO A 202 54.39 2.46 12.97
CA PRO A 202 54.62 1.78 14.24
C PRO A 202 55.32 2.64 15.29
N ASN A 203 56.11 3.64 14.84
CA ASN A 203 56.89 4.52 15.72
C ASN A 203 56.21 5.87 15.99
N LYS A 204 54.94 6.05 15.62
CA LYS A 204 54.18 7.29 15.88
C LYS A 204 52.92 7.00 16.70
N LYS A 205 52.79 7.68 17.84
CA LYS A 205 51.52 7.75 18.57
C LYS A 205 50.53 8.62 17.79
N LEU A 206 49.79 8.04 16.86
CA LEU A 206 48.69 8.72 16.20
C LEU A 206 47.53 8.88 17.19
N SER A 207 46.91 10.07 17.21
CA SER A 207 45.68 10.23 17.99
C SER A 207 44.50 9.60 17.25
N ASN A 208 43.57 8.99 17.99
CA ASN A 208 42.33 8.43 17.42
C ASN A 208 41.53 9.48 16.63
N SER A 209 41.58 10.76 17.02
CA SER A 209 40.96 11.86 16.28
C SER A 209 41.60 12.08 14.91
N TRP A 210 42.93 12.00 14.84
CA TRP A 210 43.67 12.15 13.61
C TRP A 210 43.42 10.99 12.64
N ILE A 211 43.40 9.74 13.14
CA ILE A 211 43.08 8.55 12.33
C ILE A 211 41.65 8.64 11.81
N ALA A 212 40.68 8.99 12.68
CA ALA A 212 39.27 9.04 12.33
C ALA A 212 38.97 10.03 11.19
N LYS A 213 39.68 11.17 11.11
CA LYS A 213 39.53 12.12 9.99
C LYS A 213 39.89 11.52 8.64
N ARG A 214 40.90 10.65 8.59
CA ARG A 214 41.37 10.03 7.34
C ARG A 214 40.52 8.84 6.95
N VAL A 215 40.19 8.00 7.93
CA VAL A 215 39.28 6.86 7.73
C VAL A 215 37.90 7.33 7.27
N ALA A 216 37.39 8.43 7.82
CA ALA A 216 36.12 9.02 7.37
C ALA A 216 36.16 9.40 5.88
N LYS A 217 37.25 10.02 5.42
CA LYS A 217 37.40 10.40 4.00
C LYS A 217 37.46 9.16 3.08
N ILE A 218 38.27 8.16 3.44
CA ILE A 218 38.38 6.92 2.65
C ILE A 218 37.03 6.22 2.54
N LEU A 219 36.30 6.06 3.65
CA LEU A 219 34.96 5.46 3.64
C LEU A 219 33.95 6.28 2.85
N GLU A 220 34.02 7.61 2.91
CA GLU A 220 33.17 8.49 2.12
C GLU A 220 33.43 8.33 0.61
N ASP A 221 34.70 8.23 0.22
CA ASP A 221 35.09 8.00 -1.18
C ASP A 221 34.65 6.59 -1.65
N GLU A 222 34.89 5.54 -0.86
CA GLU A 222 34.47 4.15 -1.15
C GLU A 222 32.95 4.03 -1.33
N LEU A 223 32.16 4.64 -0.43
CA LEU A 223 30.70 4.57 -0.47
C LEU A 223 30.08 5.37 -1.62
N ASN A 224 30.79 6.37 -2.14
CA ASN A 224 30.31 7.23 -3.23
C ASN A 224 30.90 6.88 -4.60
N ALA A 225 31.77 5.86 -4.70
CA ALA A 225 32.49 5.53 -5.94
C ALA A 225 31.58 5.23 -7.14
N ASN A 226 30.37 4.68 -6.89
CA ASN A 226 29.43 4.26 -7.93
C ASN A 226 28.10 5.05 -7.92
N VAL A 227 28.04 6.19 -7.24
CA VAL A 227 26.81 7.00 -7.14
C VAL A 227 26.60 7.78 -8.44
N ALA A 228 25.43 7.64 -9.07
CA ALA A 228 25.13 8.25 -10.36
C ALA A 228 25.01 9.79 -10.29
N PRO A 229 25.20 10.51 -11.42
CA PRO A 229 24.99 11.95 -11.47
C PRO A 229 23.55 12.33 -11.06
N GLY A 230 23.40 13.11 -9.99
CA GLY A 230 22.10 13.55 -9.46
C GLY A 230 21.63 12.80 -8.21
N GLU A 231 22.29 11.69 -7.84
CA GLU A 231 21.97 10.96 -6.61
C GLU A 231 22.65 11.55 -5.37
N LYS A 232 21.99 11.40 -4.22
CA LYS A 232 22.46 11.96 -2.94
C LYS A 232 23.67 11.18 -2.44
N ARG A 233 24.83 11.85 -2.39
CA ARG A 233 26.07 11.30 -1.83
C ARG A 233 25.96 11.09 -0.32
N VAL A 234 26.62 10.03 0.16
CA VAL A 234 26.74 9.68 1.57
C VAL A 234 27.86 10.51 2.20
N THR A 235 27.62 11.10 3.36
CA THR A 235 28.66 11.78 4.16
C THR A 235 29.05 10.94 5.37
N VAL A 236 30.34 10.93 5.72
CA VAL A 236 30.87 10.15 6.85
C VAL A 236 31.48 11.11 7.88
N SER A 237 30.90 11.14 9.08
CA SER A 237 31.38 12.01 10.16
C SER A 237 32.63 11.45 10.84
N PRO A 238 33.75 12.20 10.89
CA PRO A 238 34.94 11.83 11.64
C PRO A 238 34.68 11.58 13.13
N LYS A 239 33.71 12.28 13.73
CA LYS A 239 33.34 12.09 15.14
C LYS A 239 32.68 10.72 15.36
N THR A 240 31.86 10.27 14.41
CA THR A 240 31.22 8.94 14.46
C THR A 240 32.26 7.85 14.34
N ILE A 241 33.22 7.99 13.41
CA ILE A 241 34.34 7.06 13.26
C ILE A 241 35.19 7.02 14.54
N GLN A 242 35.51 8.18 15.13
CA GLN A 242 36.25 8.25 16.38
C GLN A 242 35.51 7.55 17.53
N HIS A 243 34.18 7.58 17.53
CA HIS A 243 33.37 6.88 18.53
C HIS A 243 33.51 5.36 18.44
N TYR A 244 33.64 4.79 17.23
CA TYR A 244 33.89 3.35 17.05
C TYR A 244 35.19 2.89 17.69
N TYR A 245 36.12 3.82 17.93
CA TYR A 245 37.41 3.53 18.57
C TYR A 245 37.38 3.62 20.10
N LYS A 246 36.27 4.07 20.71
CA LYS A 246 36.18 4.16 22.17
C LYS A 246 36.31 2.78 22.81
N GLY A 247 37.12 2.70 23.86
CA GLY A 247 37.36 1.46 24.61
C GLY A 247 38.37 0.50 23.97
N LEU A 248 38.87 0.80 22.76
CA LEU A 248 39.97 0.05 22.16
C LEU A 248 41.31 0.59 22.66
N SER A 249 42.08 -0.26 23.32
CA SER A 249 43.48 0.03 23.63
C SER A 249 44.28 0.19 22.34
N TYR A 250 45.31 1.03 22.40
CA TYR A 250 46.39 0.96 21.43
C TYR A 250 47.07 -0.41 21.63
N PRO A 251 47.29 -1.21 20.56
CA PRO A 251 48.23 -2.31 20.67
C PRO A 251 49.63 -1.77 20.99
#